data_AF-A0A2A7E2W5-F1
#
_entry.id   AF-A0A2A7E2W5-F1
#
_cell.length_a   1.000
_cell.length_b   1.000
_cell.length_c   1.000
_cell.angle_alpha   90.00
_cell.angle_beta   90.00
_cell.angle_gamma   90.00
#
_symmetry.space_group_name_H-M   'P 1'
#
loop_
_entity.id
_entity.type
_entity.pdbx_description
1 polymer ?
#
loop_
_entity_poly.entity_id
_entity_poly.type
_entity_poly.pdbx_seq_one_letter_code
_entity_poly.pdbx_strand_id
1 'polypeptide(L)'
;MKEQSYEQYLFERYVEDQEFRKAIIEFEKELENSSDRGIALVCGSIIDQLLNELLKSFFIKCDNIDKDLFKGNGVLATFDSKIKMSYYLGLISKKEMDNIIYLQRIRNKFAHQFVDISFENNDIVNVCTHFKIPLNCYMPTDFPLPNKQTGKLPKVELNPIKNNTSAKDRFIYTFKYIYFTLLNRITFKEFEKREEYKRVETAEDMILKQLEQSEESVEVYKNHALKMIDEIKSNIKDLENELKVKFSQDIEDRIREQEIELERYIGQYNERCEFFNSYLNTLKYFNNVIKNSAQEKKHQ
;
A
#
# COMPACT_ATOMS: atom_id res chain seq x y z
N MET A 1 3.33 -16.50 23.85
CA MET A 1 3.88 -16.12 22.53
C MET A 1 5.31 -15.69 22.76
N LYS A 2 6.30 -16.42 22.23
CA LYS A 2 7.70 -16.01 22.35
C LYS A 2 7.88 -14.78 21.45
N GLU A 3 8.37 -13.67 22.00
CA GLU A 3 8.80 -12.52 21.21
C GLU A 3 9.85 -13.01 20.21
N GLN A 4 9.50 -12.95 18.93
CA GLN A 4 10.43 -13.25 17.84
C GLN A 4 11.47 -12.13 17.83
N SER A 5 12.78 -12.46 17.86
CA SER A 5 13.80 -11.41 17.88
C SER A 5 13.73 -10.57 16.60
N TYR A 6 13.92 -9.26 16.71
CA TYR A 6 13.87 -8.35 15.57
C TYR A 6 14.85 -8.75 14.45
N GLU A 7 15.99 -9.36 14.82
CA GLU A 7 16.98 -9.91 13.89
C GLU A 7 16.44 -11.12 13.11
N GLN A 8 15.71 -12.01 13.79
CA GLN A 8 15.07 -13.16 13.15
C GLN A 8 13.94 -12.74 12.21
N TYR A 9 13.17 -11.70 12.58
CA TYR A 9 12.19 -11.05 11.70
C TYR A 9 12.83 -10.45 10.44
N LEU A 10 13.98 -9.79 10.56
CA LEU A 10 14.70 -9.21 9.41
C LEU A 10 15.34 -10.28 8.53
N PHE A 11 15.85 -11.38 9.10
CA PHE A 11 16.40 -12.51 8.35
C PHE A 11 15.32 -13.25 7.56
N GLU A 12 14.17 -13.54 8.17
CA GLU A 12 13.00 -14.12 7.49
C GLU A 12 12.55 -13.21 6.32
N ARG A 13 12.51 -11.90 6.54
CA ARG A 13 12.22 -10.89 5.50
C ARG A 13 13.24 -10.89 4.36
N TYR A 14 14.54 -11.03 4.64
CA TYR A 14 15.59 -11.11 3.62
C TYR A 14 15.49 -12.38 2.78
N VAL A 15 15.05 -13.49 3.38
CA VAL A 15 14.84 -14.77 2.69
C VAL A 15 13.54 -14.76 1.86
N GLU A 16 12.45 -14.21 2.38
CA GLU A 16 11.19 -14.00 1.62
C GLU A 16 11.40 -13.07 0.41
N ASP A 17 12.24 -12.04 0.55
CA ASP A 17 12.65 -11.13 -0.55
C ASP A 17 13.37 -11.86 -1.71
N GLN A 18 13.92 -13.06 -1.49
CA GLN A 18 14.61 -13.82 -2.54
C GLN A 18 13.65 -14.36 -3.61
N GLU A 19 12.41 -14.73 -3.28
CA GLU A 19 11.47 -15.25 -4.28
C GLU A 19 10.96 -14.14 -5.21
N PHE A 20 10.67 -12.96 -4.67
CA PHE A 20 10.27 -11.81 -5.48
C PHE A 20 11.43 -11.29 -6.34
N ARG A 21 12.67 -11.30 -5.83
CA ARG A 21 13.86 -11.01 -6.66
C ARG A 21 14.04 -12.01 -7.79
N LYS A 22 13.81 -13.30 -7.56
CA LYS A 22 13.85 -14.31 -8.63
C LYS A 22 12.78 -14.04 -9.70
N ALA A 23 11.59 -13.62 -9.29
CA ALA A 23 10.49 -13.31 -10.21
C ALA A 23 10.87 -12.18 -11.19
N ILE A 24 11.45 -11.08 -10.71
CA ILE A 24 11.86 -9.99 -11.61
C ILE A 24 13.05 -10.39 -12.50
N ILE A 25 14.00 -11.17 -11.98
CA ILE A 25 15.12 -11.68 -12.77
C ILE A 25 14.62 -12.56 -13.93
N GLU A 26 13.65 -13.44 -13.67
CA GLU A 26 13.09 -14.30 -14.71
C GLU A 26 12.34 -13.51 -15.77
N PHE A 27 11.60 -12.48 -15.36
CA PHE A 27 10.97 -11.55 -16.29
C PHE A 27 11.99 -10.80 -17.16
N GLU A 28 13.09 -10.31 -16.59
CA GLU A 28 14.13 -9.60 -17.36
C GLU A 28 14.84 -10.54 -18.35
N LYS A 29 15.03 -11.83 -18.03
CA LYS A 29 15.52 -12.82 -19.01
C LYS A 29 14.58 -12.99 -20.21
N GLU A 30 13.27 -13.05 -19.97
CA GLU A 30 12.29 -13.16 -21.06
C GLU A 30 12.26 -11.90 -21.94
N LEU A 31 12.49 -10.72 -21.34
CA LEU A 31 12.69 -9.49 -22.09
C LEU A 31 13.94 -9.55 -22.97
N GLU A 32 15.08 -9.99 -22.43
CA GLU A 32 16.33 -10.16 -23.18
C GLU A 32 16.16 -11.13 -24.36
N ASN A 33 15.45 -12.24 -24.13
CA ASN A 33 15.14 -13.23 -25.16
C ASN A 33 14.08 -12.74 -26.16
N SER A 34 13.45 -11.58 -25.92
CA SER A 34 12.43 -10.96 -26.79
C SER A 34 11.25 -11.88 -27.13
N SER A 35 10.93 -12.83 -26.26
CA SER A 35 9.84 -13.78 -26.47
C SER A 35 8.51 -13.19 -26.00
N ASP A 36 7.67 -12.72 -26.92
CA ASP A 36 6.35 -12.16 -26.57
C ASP A 36 5.50 -13.12 -25.74
N ARG A 37 5.51 -14.41 -26.10
CA ARG A 37 4.84 -15.46 -25.34
C ARG A 37 5.47 -15.65 -23.96
N GLY A 38 6.81 -15.71 -23.88
CA GLY A 38 7.53 -15.87 -22.62
C GLY A 38 7.21 -14.75 -21.64
N ILE A 39 7.31 -13.49 -22.10
CA ILE A 39 6.94 -12.29 -21.35
C ILE A 39 5.50 -12.42 -20.81
N ALA A 40 4.52 -12.70 -21.66
CA ALA A 40 3.12 -12.76 -21.25
C ALA A 40 2.83 -13.87 -20.22
N LEU A 41 3.43 -15.05 -20.40
CA LEU A 41 3.25 -16.20 -19.49
C LEU A 41 3.92 -15.99 -18.14
N VAL A 42 5.16 -15.47 -18.13
CA VAL A 42 5.91 -15.18 -16.90
C VAL A 42 5.23 -14.08 -16.11
N CYS A 43 4.85 -12.96 -16.75
CA CYS A 43 4.11 -11.88 -16.10
C CYS A 43 2.83 -12.38 -15.43
N GLY A 44 2.03 -13.18 -16.12
CA GLY A 44 0.78 -13.71 -15.54
C GLY A 44 1.04 -14.62 -14.33
N SER A 45 2.05 -15.48 -14.39
CA SER A 45 2.42 -16.36 -13.28
C SER A 45 2.90 -15.58 -12.05
N ILE A 46 3.69 -14.51 -12.27
CA ILE A 46 4.19 -13.64 -11.20
C ILE A 46 3.03 -12.92 -10.51
N ILE A 47 2.11 -12.32 -11.27
CA ILE A 47 0.95 -11.62 -10.68
C ILE A 47 0.04 -12.58 -9.93
N ASP A 48 -0.18 -13.79 -10.47
CA ASP A 48 -1.01 -14.81 -9.81
C ASP A 48 -0.44 -15.25 -8.45
N GLN A 49 0.89 -15.35 -8.36
CA GLN A 49 1.60 -15.65 -7.11
C GLN A 49 1.59 -14.45 -6.15
N LEU A 50 1.78 -13.22 -6.65
CA LEU A 50 1.70 -12.01 -5.81
C LEU A 50 0.32 -11.82 -5.18
N LEU A 51 -0.77 -12.12 -5.89
CA LEU A 51 -2.11 -12.07 -5.31
C LEU A 51 -2.30 -13.14 -4.22
N ASN A 52 -1.71 -14.32 -4.40
CA ASN A 52 -1.72 -15.37 -3.38
C ASN A 52 -1.04 -14.87 -2.10
N GLU A 53 0.18 -14.36 -2.23
CA GLU A 53 0.94 -13.83 -1.09
C GLU A 53 0.28 -12.61 -0.46
N LEU A 54 -0.33 -11.72 -1.25
CA LEU A 54 -1.12 -10.61 -0.73
C LEU A 54 -2.29 -11.10 0.14
N LEU A 55 -3.06 -12.07 -0.33
CA LEU A 55 -4.20 -12.62 0.42
C LEU A 55 -3.74 -13.34 1.70
N LYS A 56 -2.67 -14.13 1.63
CA LYS A 56 -2.05 -14.76 2.80
C LYS A 56 -1.50 -13.75 3.80
N SER A 57 -1.00 -12.62 3.32
CA SER A 57 -0.52 -11.54 4.19
C SER A 57 -1.65 -10.87 4.97
N PHE A 58 -2.89 -10.95 4.47
CA PHE A 58 -4.07 -10.39 5.11
C PHE A 58 -4.77 -11.39 6.04
N PHE A 59 -4.84 -12.68 5.66
CA PHE A 59 -5.57 -13.70 6.43
C PHE A 59 -4.85 -14.13 7.73
N ILE A 60 -5.61 -14.81 8.60
CA ILE A 60 -5.07 -15.46 9.81
C ILE A 60 -3.99 -16.47 9.37
N LYS A 61 -2.84 -16.45 10.05
CA LYS A 61 -1.76 -17.41 9.78
C LYS A 61 -2.22 -18.81 10.19
N CYS A 62 -2.26 -19.72 9.22
CA CYS A 62 -2.64 -21.11 9.43
C CYS A 62 -1.85 -22.02 8.47
N ASP A 63 -1.32 -23.13 8.98
CA ASP A 63 -0.45 -24.04 8.21
C ASP A 63 -1.19 -24.72 7.05
N ASN A 64 -2.51 -24.87 7.16
CA ASN A 64 -3.34 -25.56 6.16
C ASN A 64 -3.92 -24.62 5.08
N ILE A 65 -3.70 -23.31 5.17
CA ILE A 65 -4.38 -22.31 4.32
C ILE A 65 -4.17 -22.55 2.82
N ASP A 66 -2.99 -23.01 2.42
CA ASP A 66 -2.67 -23.36 1.04
C ASP A 66 -3.52 -24.53 0.53
N LYS A 67 -3.67 -25.56 1.36
CA LYS A 67 -4.47 -26.74 1.02
C LYS A 67 -5.96 -26.40 0.98
N ASP A 68 -6.42 -25.57 1.91
CA ASP A 68 -7.84 -25.29 2.09
C ASP A 68 -8.37 -24.28 1.06
N LEU A 69 -7.56 -23.26 0.73
CA LEU A 69 -8.02 -22.15 -0.11
C LEU A 69 -7.35 -22.09 -1.48
N PHE A 70 -6.04 -22.34 -1.58
CA PHE A 70 -5.25 -21.98 -2.78
C PHE A 70 -4.88 -23.14 -3.70
N LYS A 71 -5.14 -24.40 -3.31
CA LYS A 71 -4.79 -25.59 -4.10
C LYS A 71 -6.00 -26.46 -4.40
N GLY A 72 -5.89 -27.30 -5.45
CA GLY A 72 -6.93 -28.25 -5.82
C GLY A 72 -8.26 -27.58 -6.11
N ASN A 73 -9.30 -27.95 -5.34
CA ASN A 73 -10.65 -27.40 -5.45
C ASN A 73 -10.91 -26.23 -4.48
N GLY A 74 -9.85 -25.63 -3.92
CA GLY A 74 -9.96 -24.49 -3.01
C GLY A 74 -10.62 -23.27 -3.67
N VAL A 75 -11.37 -22.49 -2.88
CA VAL A 75 -12.16 -21.34 -3.38
C VAL A 75 -11.30 -20.19 -3.93
N LEU A 76 -10.00 -20.16 -3.62
CA LEU A 76 -9.00 -19.22 -4.12
C LEU A 76 -7.94 -19.91 -5.01
N ALA A 77 -8.21 -21.11 -5.53
CA ALA A 77 -7.26 -21.86 -6.36
C ALA A 77 -7.08 -21.24 -7.75
N THR A 78 -8.06 -20.47 -8.24
CA THR A 78 -8.00 -19.87 -9.57
C THR A 78 -7.48 -18.43 -9.53
N PHE A 79 -6.85 -18.01 -10.62
CA PHE A 79 -6.39 -16.62 -10.77
C PHE A 79 -7.56 -15.63 -10.68
N ASP A 80 -8.70 -15.92 -11.31
CA ASP A 80 -9.90 -15.06 -11.24
C ASP A 80 -10.47 -14.93 -9.82
N SER A 81 -10.54 -16.03 -9.06
CA SER A 81 -11.00 -15.98 -7.66
C SER A 81 -10.09 -15.12 -6.78
N LYS A 82 -8.77 -15.18 -6.98
CA LYS A 82 -7.81 -14.35 -6.25
C LYS A 82 -7.98 -12.87 -6.56
N ILE A 83 -8.12 -12.51 -7.84
CA ILE A 83 -8.36 -11.11 -8.28
C ILE A 83 -9.61 -10.55 -7.60
N LYS A 84 -10.73 -11.28 -7.67
CA LYS A 84 -12.01 -10.84 -7.09
C LYS A 84 -11.92 -10.69 -5.58
N MET A 85 -11.35 -11.67 -4.89
CA MET A 85 -11.21 -11.63 -3.44
C MET A 85 -10.34 -10.44 -3.00
N SER A 86 -9.19 -10.23 -3.64
CA SER A 86 -8.33 -9.09 -3.32
C SER A 86 -9.05 -7.74 -3.50
N TYR A 87 -9.89 -7.60 -4.54
CA TYR A 87 -10.67 -6.39 -4.74
C TYR A 87 -11.75 -6.18 -3.68
N TYR A 88 -12.56 -7.21 -3.40
CA TYR A 88 -13.67 -7.08 -2.44
C TYR A 88 -13.22 -6.94 -0.99
N LEU A 89 -12.00 -7.38 -0.65
CA LEU A 89 -11.36 -7.11 0.63
C LEU A 89 -10.71 -5.71 0.70
N GLY A 90 -10.72 -4.94 -0.39
CA GLY A 90 -10.11 -3.61 -0.45
C GLY A 90 -8.58 -3.60 -0.57
N LEU A 91 -7.96 -4.75 -0.87
CA LEU A 91 -6.49 -4.89 -0.96
C LEU A 91 -5.92 -4.34 -2.28
N ILE A 92 -6.79 -4.24 -3.30
CA ILE A 92 -6.48 -3.62 -4.59
C ILE A 92 -7.62 -2.68 -5.01
N SER A 93 -7.28 -1.61 -5.72
CA SER A 93 -8.26 -0.68 -6.27
C SER A 93 -8.99 -1.27 -7.49
N LYS A 94 -10.11 -0.66 -7.87
CA LYS A 94 -10.85 -1.08 -9.07
C LYS A 94 -10.00 -0.99 -10.35
N LYS A 95 -9.17 0.05 -10.47
CA LYS A 95 -8.27 0.23 -11.63
C LYS A 95 -7.20 -0.87 -11.69
N GLU A 96 -6.66 -1.25 -10.53
CA GLU A 96 -5.69 -2.34 -10.44
C GLU A 96 -6.33 -3.69 -10.79
N MET A 97 -7.54 -3.97 -10.27
CA MET A 97 -8.33 -5.14 -10.64
C MET A 97 -8.52 -5.24 -12.16
N ASP A 98 -8.96 -4.15 -12.80
CA ASP A 98 -9.21 -4.14 -14.24
C ASP A 98 -7.92 -4.39 -15.03
N ASN A 99 -6.80 -3.74 -14.66
CA ASN A 99 -5.49 -4.00 -15.26
C ASN A 99 -5.07 -5.46 -15.14
N ILE A 100 -5.24 -6.08 -13.96
CA ILE A 100 -4.89 -7.49 -13.75
C ILE A 100 -5.76 -8.41 -14.61
N ILE A 101 -7.06 -8.12 -14.75
CA ILE A 101 -7.95 -8.88 -15.64
C ILE A 101 -7.48 -8.77 -17.10
N TYR A 102 -7.06 -7.60 -17.56
CA TYR A 102 -6.51 -7.43 -18.91
C TYR A 102 -5.20 -8.21 -19.10
N LEU A 103 -4.28 -8.15 -18.13
CA LEU A 103 -3.05 -8.95 -18.13
C LEU A 103 -3.37 -10.46 -18.21
N GLN A 104 -4.32 -10.93 -17.40
CA GLN A 104 -4.77 -12.33 -17.37
C GLN A 104 -5.36 -12.75 -18.72
N ARG A 105 -6.22 -11.91 -19.33
CA ARG A 105 -6.81 -12.18 -20.65
C ARG A 105 -5.74 -12.32 -21.73
N ILE A 106 -4.77 -11.41 -21.76
CA ILE A 106 -3.65 -11.47 -22.70
C ILE A 106 -2.82 -12.74 -22.47
N ARG A 107 -2.44 -13.02 -21.21
CA ARG A 107 -1.71 -14.25 -20.85
C ARG A 107 -2.44 -15.51 -21.31
N ASN A 108 -3.76 -15.58 -21.12
CA ASN A 108 -4.55 -16.74 -21.54
C ASN A 108 -4.57 -16.89 -23.06
N LYS A 109 -4.62 -15.79 -23.83
CA LYS A 109 -4.47 -15.86 -25.30
C LYS A 109 -3.11 -16.43 -25.69
N PHE A 110 -2.01 -15.92 -25.12
CA PHE A 110 -0.66 -16.42 -25.37
C PHE A 110 -0.48 -17.91 -24.98
N ALA A 111 -1.21 -18.39 -23.97
CA ALA A 111 -1.19 -19.78 -23.54
C ALA A 111 -1.99 -20.73 -24.45
N HIS A 112 -3.10 -20.28 -25.02
CA HIS A 112 -4.03 -21.14 -25.77
C HIS A 112 -3.89 -21.04 -27.29
N GLN A 113 -3.35 -19.94 -27.81
CA GLN A 113 -3.10 -19.79 -29.24
C GLN A 113 -1.69 -20.28 -29.59
N PHE A 114 -1.62 -21.32 -30.41
CA PHE A 114 -0.37 -22.01 -30.72
C PHE A 114 0.44 -21.34 -31.83
N VAL A 115 -0.23 -20.71 -32.81
CA VAL A 115 0.37 -20.19 -34.05
C VAL A 115 0.22 -18.67 -34.14
N ASP A 116 1.28 -17.99 -34.61
CA ASP A 116 1.34 -16.58 -34.99
C ASP A 116 0.72 -15.59 -33.97
N ILE A 117 1.12 -15.73 -32.71
CA ILE A 117 0.72 -14.82 -31.63
C ILE A 117 1.90 -13.94 -31.17
N SER A 118 1.65 -12.64 -31.12
CA SER A 118 2.56 -11.57 -30.72
C SER A 118 1.76 -10.39 -30.17
N PHE A 119 2.44 -9.37 -29.65
CA PHE A 119 1.77 -8.14 -29.22
C PHE A 119 1.21 -7.29 -30.37
N GLU A 120 1.50 -7.65 -31.63
CA GLU A 120 1.01 -6.96 -32.82
C GLU A 120 -0.35 -7.49 -33.31
N ASN A 121 -0.85 -8.59 -32.77
CA ASN A 121 -2.19 -9.06 -33.11
C ASN A 121 -3.26 -8.04 -32.65
N ASN A 122 -4.16 -7.67 -33.56
CA ASN A 122 -5.17 -6.62 -33.33
C ASN A 122 -5.99 -6.82 -32.05
N ASP A 123 -6.32 -8.08 -31.72
CA ASP A 123 -7.11 -8.43 -30.55
C ASP A 123 -6.33 -8.34 -29.23
N ILE A 124 -4.99 -8.38 -29.26
CA ILE A 124 -4.11 -8.09 -28.13
C ILE A 124 -3.90 -6.58 -28.02
N VAL A 125 -3.59 -5.91 -29.14
CA VAL A 125 -3.47 -4.45 -29.23
C VAL A 125 -4.70 -3.77 -28.62
N ASN A 126 -5.90 -4.23 -29.01
CA ASN A 126 -7.16 -3.71 -28.51
C ASN A 126 -7.33 -3.88 -27.00
N VAL A 127 -6.82 -4.95 -26.39
CA VAL A 127 -6.86 -5.10 -24.92
C VAL A 127 -5.85 -4.15 -24.28
N CYS A 128 -4.64 -4.02 -24.84
CA CYS A 128 -3.59 -3.15 -24.31
C CYS A 128 -3.97 -1.67 -24.27
N THR A 129 -4.89 -1.19 -25.12
CA THR A 129 -5.37 0.21 -25.08
C THR A 129 -6.15 0.54 -23.81
N HIS A 130 -6.69 -0.47 -23.12
CA HIS A 130 -7.50 -0.29 -21.90
C HIS A 130 -6.65 -0.13 -20.63
N PHE A 131 -5.34 -0.40 -20.70
CA PHE A 131 -4.45 -0.26 -19.56
C PHE A 131 -4.36 1.18 -19.07
N LYS A 132 -4.44 1.35 -17.74
CA LYS A 132 -4.39 2.65 -17.08
C LYS A 132 -3.45 2.61 -15.89
N ILE A 133 -2.41 3.43 -15.93
CA ILE A 133 -1.55 3.70 -14.77
C ILE A 133 -1.96 5.09 -14.25
N PRO A 134 -2.31 5.24 -12.96
CA PRO A 134 -2.59 6.55 -12.40
C PRO A 134 -1.38 7.49 -12.51
N LEU A 135 -1.64 8.80 -12.56
CA LEU A 135 -0.59 9.81 -12.73
C LEU A 135 0.51 9.66 -11.66
N ASN A 136 1.76 9.62 -12.12
CA ASN A 136 2.96 9.48 -11.30
C ASN A 136 3.05 8.15 -10.50
N CYS A 137 2.30 7.11 -10.89
CA CYS A 137 2.34 5.80 -10.20
C CYS A 137 3.23 4.76 -10.88
N TYR A 138 3.85 5.06 -12.02
CA TYR A 138 4.85 4.17 -12.60
C TYR A 138 6.20 4.31 -11.89
N MET A 139 6.75 3.20 -11.42
CA MET A 139 8.08 3.14 -10.81
C MET A 139 9.13 2.82 -11.89
N PRO A 140 10.06 3.74 -12.21
CA PRO A 140 11.15 3.46 -13.13
C PRO A 140 12.10 2.39 -12.57
N THR A 141 12.66 1.56 -13.44
CA THR A 141 13.68 0.57 -13.05
C THR A 141 15.11 1.06 -13.25
N ASP A 142 15.29 2.17 -14.00
CA ASP A 142 16.58 2.81 -14.21
C ASP A 142 16.56 4.23 -13.60
N PHE A 143 17.57 4.50 -12.77
CA PHE A 143 17.79 5.79 -12.14
C PHE A 143 19.19 6.27 -12.53
N PRO A 144 19.31 7.00 -13.66
CA PRO A 144 20.60 7.49 -14.12
C PRO A 144 21.27 8.34 -13.05
N LEU A 145 22.60 8.41 -13.06
CA LEU A 145 23.36 9.24 -12.12
C LEU A 145 23.18 10.74 -12.44
N PRO A 146 23.40 11.64 -11.46
CA PRO A 146 23.41 13.09 -11.70
C PRO A 146 24.42 13.45 -12.77
N ASN A 147 24.15 14.53 -13.51
CA ASN A 147 25.10 15.05 -14.48
C ASN A 147 26.41 15.42 -13.77
N LYS A 148 27.51 14.75 -14.13
CA LYS A 148 28.82 14.87 -13.46
C LYS A 148 29.42 16.28 -13.50
N GLN A 149 29.02 17.11 -14.45
CA GLN A 149 29.57 18.46 -14.66
C GLN A 149 28.71 19.55 -14.04
N THR A 150 27.39 19.36 -14.00
CA THR A 150 26.43 20.40 -13.56
C THR A 150 25.72 20.06 -12.25
N GLY A 151 25.86 18.83 -11.75
CA GLY A 151 25.15 18.33 -10.56
C GLY A 151 23.64 18.20 -10.74
N LYS A 152 23.08 18.52 -11.92
CA LYS A 152 21.64 18.46 -12.17
C LYS A 152 21.13 17.02 -12.09
N LEU A 153 20.04 16.85 -11.34
CA LEU A 153 19.31 15.59 -11.25
C LEU A 153 18.66 15.25 -12.59
N PRO A 154 18.69 13.98 -13.01
CA PRO A 154 17.99 13.56 -14.22
C PRO A 154 16.47 13.64 -14.03
N LYS A 155 15.76 13.61 -15.16
CA LYS A 155 14.32 13.35 -15.20
C LYS A 155 14.08 11.90 -15.58
N VAL A 156 13.14 11.26 -14.90
CA VAL A 156 12.68 9.89 -15.19
C VAL A 156 11.22 9.91 -15.62
N GLU A 157 10.83 8.98 -16.48
CA GLU A 157 9.45 8.89 -16.96
C GLU A 157 8.56 8.20 -15.92
N LEU A 158 7.59 8.92 -15.37
CA LEU A 158 6.61 8.41 -14.40
C LEU A 158 5.24 8.12 -15.03
N ASN A 159 5.06 8.47 -16.31
CA ASN A 159 3.82 8.32 -17.05
C ASN A 159 4.11 7.77 -18.46
N PRO A 160 4.61 6.52 -18.55
CA PRO A 160 5.20 6.01 -19.79
C PRO A 160 4.17 5.65 -20.87
N ILE A 161 2.88 5.53 -20.52
CA ILE A 161 1.81 5.27 -21.48
C ILE A 161 1.35 6.58 -22.13
N LYS A 162 1.69 6.72 -23.42
CA LYS A 162 1.36 7.83 -24.33
C LYS A 162 0.55 7.30 -25.52
N ASN A 163 0.00 8.18 -26.34
CA ASN A 163 -0.82 7.80 -27.50
C ASN A 163 -0.09 6.85 -28.47
N ASN A 164 1.22 7.03 -28.65
CA ASN A 164 2.05 6.22 -29.55
C ASN A 164 2.75 5.03 -28.87
N THR A 165 2.49 4.76 -27.58
CA THR A 165 3.10 3.61 -26.89
C THR A 165 2.58 2.30 -27.47
N SER A 166 3.50 1.40 -27.83
CA SER A 166 3.21 0.09 -28.40
C SER A 166 2.38 -0.79 -27.45
N ALA A 167 1.70 -1.81 -27.99
CA ALA A 167 0.94 -2.75 -27.18
C ALA A 167 1.83 -3.53 -26.19
N LYS A 168 3.03 -3.92 -26.64
CA LYS A 168 4.04 -4.60 -25.82
C LYS A 168 4.51 -3.71 -24.67
N ASP A 169 4.83 -2.45 -24.94
CA ASP A 169 5.29 -1.52 -23.90
C ASP A 169 4.18 -1.20 -22.90
N ARG A 170 2.93 -1.00 -23.37
CA ARG A 170 1.76 -0.83 -22.47
C ARG A 170 1.60 -2.02 -21.53
N PHE A 171 1.77 -3.23 -22.04
CA PHE A 171 1.73 -4.45 -21.24
C PHE A 171 2.86 -4.47 -20.20
N ILE A 172 4.10 -4.24 -20.63
CA ILE A 172 5.29 -4.23 -19.75
C ILE A 172 5.18 -3.17 -18.66
N TYR A 173 4.83 -1.94 -19.02
CA TYR A 173 4.71 -0.84 -18.05
C TYR A 173 3.61 -1.11 -17.03
N THR A 174 2.48 -1.68 -17.48
CA THR A 174 1.38 -2.00 -16.57
C THR A 174 1.74 -3.18 -15.67
N PHE A 175 2.41 -4.21 -16.20
CA PHE A 175 2.94 -5.29 -15.38
C PHE A 175 3.88 -4.75 -14.29
N LYS A 176 4.88 -3.93 -14.65
CA LYS A 176 5.81 -3.33 -13.68
C LYS A 176 5.08 -2.49 -12.62
N TYR A 177 4.10 -1.68 -13.02
CA TYR A 177 3.26 -0.93 -12.09
C TYR A 177 2.55 -1.84 -11.08
N ILE A 178 1.85 -2.87 -11.55
CA ILE A 178 1.14 -3.81 -10.66
C ILE A 178 2.13 -4.57 -9.79
N TYR A 179 3.21 -5.08 -10.37
CA TYR A 179 4.26 -5.82 -9.66
C TYR A 179 4.80 -5.02 -8.45
N PHE A 180 5.28 -3.79 -8.67
CA PHE A 180 5.82 -2.98 -7.59
C PHE A 180 4.76 -2.56 -6.58
N THR A 181 3.53 -2.29 -7.01
CA THR A 181 2.42 -1.94 -6.11
C THR A 181 2.10 -3.09 -5.16
N LEU A 182 1.94 -4.31 -5.69
CA LEU A 182 1.64 -5.49 -4.88
C LEU A 182 2.83 -5.86 -3.99
N LEU A 183 4.05 -5.82 -4.53
CA LEU A 183 5.26 -6.11 -3.77
C LEU A 183 5.41 -5.15 -2.59
N ASN A 184 5.18 -3.84 -2.79
CA ASN A 184 5.23 -2.85 -1.71
C ASN A 184 4.20 -3.16 -0.63
N ARG A 185 2.95 -3.47 -1.00
CA ARG A 185 1.89 -3.83 -0.06
C ARG A 185 2.23 -5.06 0.79
N ILE A 186 2.75 -6.11 0.15
CA ILE A 186 3.20 -7.34 0.83
C ILE A 186 4.38 -7.04 1.75
N THR A 187 5.38 -6.32 1.25
CA THR A 187 6.66 -6.05 1.93
C THR A 187 6.49 -5.12 3.13
N PHE A 188 5.73 -4.04 2.97
CA PHE A 188 5.50 -3.06 4.03
C PHE A 188 4.30 -3.39 4.91
N LYS A 189 3.60 -4.50 4.62
CA LYS A 189 2.40 -4.94 5.35
C LYS A 189 1.43 -3.77 5.54
N GLU A 190 1.13 -3.05 4.44
CA GLU A 190 0.12 -1.99 4.47
C GLU A 190 -1.23 -2.50 5.03
N PHE A 191 -1.42 -3.83 5.02
CA PHE A 191 -2.51 -4.51 5.67
C PHE A 191 -2.00 -5.31 6.88
N GLU A 192 -2.53 -5.01 8.06
CA GLU A 192 -2.31 -5.82 9.25
C GLU A 192 -2.93 -7.21 9.08
N LYS A 193 -2.22 -8.25 9.52
CA LYS A 193 -2.77 -9.60 9.55
C LYS A 193 -4.01 -9.63 10.44
N ARG A 194 -5.05 -10.30 9.96
CA ARG A 194 -6.22 -10.56 10.78
C ARG A 194 -5.84 -11.48 11.93
N GLU A 195 -6.18 -11.06 13.14
CA GLU A 195 -6.17 -11.95 14.30
C GLU A 195 -7.43 -12.83 14.29
N GLU A 196 -7.32 -14.00 14.88
CA GLU A 196 -8.47 -14.83 15.16
C GLU A 196 -9.43 -14.08 16.07
N TYR A 197 -10.71 -14.04 15.70
CA TYR A 197 -11.73 -13.43 16.53
C TYR A 197 -12.00 -14.35 17.73
N LYS A 198 -11.43 -13.99 18.89
CA LYS A 198 -11.51 -14.77 20.14
C LYS A 198 -12.56 -14.25 21.12
N ARG A 199 -13.18 -13.11 20.83
CA ARG A 199 -14.17 -12.51 21.73
C ARG A 199 -15.41 -13.40 21.75
N VAL A 200 -15.66 -14.01 22.89
CA VAL A 200 -16.93 -14.69 23.16
C VAL A 200 -17.83 -13.64 23.80
N GLU A 201 -18.84 -13.19 23.07
CA GLU A 201 -19.85 -12.28 23.60
C GLU A 201 -20.93 -13.12 24.27
N THR A 202 -21.04 -12.99 25.58
CA THR A 202 -22.15 -13.59 26.33
C THR A 202 -23.44 -12.82 26.04
N ALA A 203 -24.59 -13.43 26.32
CA ALA A 203 -25.87 -12.72 26.20
C ALA A 203 -25.90 -11.46 27.08
N GLU A 204 -25.24 -11.50 28.25
CA GLU A 204 -25.06 -10.36 29.13
C GLU A 204 -24.21 -9.25 28.46
N ASP A 205 -23.06 -9.59 27.85
CA ASP A 205 -22.22 -8.62 27.11
C ASP A 205 -22.99 -7.94 25.97
N MET A 206 -23.86 -8.69 25.28
CA MET A 206 -24.67 -8.15 24.19
C MET A 206 -25.69 -7.14 24.70
N ILE A 207 -26.36 -7.44 25.82
CA ILE A 207 -27.32 -6.51 26.45
C ILE A 207 -26.60 -5.30 27.04
N LEU A 208 -25.46 -5.50 27.69
CA LEU A 208 -24.64 -4.41 28.22
C LEU A 208 -24.17 -3.48 27.12
N LYS A 209 -23.68 -3.98 25.99
CA LYS A 209 -23.32 -3.13 24.85
C LYS A 209 -24.50 -2.34 24.27
N GLN A 210 -25.68 -2.95 24.21
CA GLN A 210 -26.87 -2.23 23.75
C GLN A 210 -27.27 -1.12 24.73
N LEU A 211 -27.16 -1.40 26.05
CA LEU A 211 -27.35 -0.39 27.09
C LEU A 211 -26.30 0.71 26.97
N GLU A 212 -25.00 0.38 26.88
CA GLU A 212 -23.90 1.33 26.69
C GLU A 212 -24.09 2.21 25.45
N GLN A 213 -24.43 1.62 24.30
CA GLN A 213 -24.73 2.39 23.08
C GLN A 213 -25.96 3.29 23.26
N SER A 214 -26.98 2.82 23.96
CA SER A 214 -28.19 3.60 24.23
C SER A 214 -27.90 4.74 25.18
N GLU A 215 -27.11 4.50 26.23
CA GLU A 215 -26.65 5.51 27.20
C GLU A 215 -25.71 6.52 26.54
N GLU A 216 -24.77 6.08 25.70
CA GLU A 216 -23.91 6.97 24.91
C GLU A 216 -24.76 7.85 23.98
N SER A 217 -25.78 7.28 23.33
CA SER A 217 -26.72 8.05 22.50
C SER A 217 -27.51 9.08 23.32
N VAL A 218 -27.94 8.72 24.53
CA VAL A 218 -28.60 9.63 25.48
C VAL A 218 -27.63 10.70 25.98
N GLU A 219 -26.37 10.36 26.24
CA GLU A 219 -25.35 11.29 26.70
C GLU A 219 -24.92 12.24 25.57
N VAL A 220 -24.84 11.79 24.33
CA VAL A 220 -24.67 12.65 23.14
C VAL A 220 -25.84 13.63 23.01
N TYR A 221 -27.08 13.16 23.19
CA TYR A 221 -28.26 14.02 23.18
C TYR A 221 -28.26 15.03 24.35
N LYS A 222 -27.89 14.57 25.55
CA LYS A 222 -27.74 15.40 26.75
C LYS A 222 -26.62 16.42 26.57
N ASN A 223 -25.50 16.05 25.96
CA ASN A 223 -24.40 16.95 25.64
C ASN A 223 -24.80 17.98 24.58
N HIS A 224 -25.63 17.61 23.61
CA HIS A 224 -26.20 18.56 22.67
C HIS A 224 -27.14 19.55 23.40
N ALA A 225 -27.98 19.08 24.31
CA ALA A 225 -28.83 19.93 25.13
C ALA A 225 -28.02 20.82 26.11
N LEU A 226 -26.98 20.27 26.73
CA LEU A 226 -26.04 20.99 27.60
C LEU A 226 -25.24 22.01 26.80
N LYS A 227 -24.89 21.73 25.54
CA LYS A 227 -24.24 22.69 24.65
C LYS A 227 -25.16 23.86 24.31
N MET A 228 -26.45 23.63 24.08
CA MET A 228 -27.43 24.72 23.96
C MET A 228 -27.57 25.51 25.27
N ILE A 229 -27.51 24.83 26.43
CA ILE A 229 -27.51 25.48 27.75
C ILE A 229 -26.21 26.26 27.97
N ASP A 230 -25.07 25.76 27.53
CA ASP A 230 -23.76 26.37 27.66
C ASP A 230 -23.56 27.50 26.66
N GLU A 231 -24.24 27.51 25.52
CA GLU A 231 -24.38 28.68 24.66
C GLU A 231 -25.19 29.78 25.38
N ILE A 232 -26.26 29.41 26.07
CA ILE A 232 -27.01 30.33 26.96
C ILE A 232 -26.14 30.80 28.14
N LYS A 233 -25.27 29.95 28.72
CA LYS A 233 -24.33 30.33 29.80
C LYS A 233 -23.09 31.07 29.31
N SER A 234 -22.61 30.86 28.08
CA SER A 234 -21.50 31.62 27.51
C SER A 234 -21.94 33.06 27.28
N ASN A 235 -23.19 33.27 26.85
CA ASN A 235 -23.84 34.59 26.85
C ASN A 235 -23.94 35.21 28.25
N ILE A 236 -23.87 34.39 29.32
CA ILE A 236 -23.76 34.81 30.72
C ILE A 236 -22.27 34.95 31.16
N LYS A 237 -21.32 34.16 30.67
CA LYS A 237 -19.87 34.19 30.98
C LYS A 237 -19.12 35.34 30.30
N ASP A 238 -19.64 35.81 29.19
CA ASP A 238 -19.24 37.12 28.67
C ASP A 238 -19.65 38.26 29.65
N LEU A 239 -20.69 38.05 30.48
CA LEU A 239 -20.92 38.90 31.67
C LEU A 239 -19.80 38.71 32.72
N GLU A 240 -19.06 37.59 32.79
CA GLU A 240 -17.94 37.33 33.73
C GLU A 240 -16.54 37.72 33.24
N ASN A 241 -16.32 37.97 31.94
CA ASN A 241 -15.11 38.69 31.48
C ASN A 241 -15.01 40.11 32.12
N GLU A 242 -16.05 40.53 32.85
CA GLU A 242 -16.01 41.45 34.00
C GLU A 242 -14.92 41.16 35.06
N LEU A 243 -14.38 39.95 35.09
CA LEU A 243 -13.26 39.51 35.91
C LEU A 243 -11.91 39.70 35.20
N LYS A 244 -11.84 40.62 34.24
CA LYS A 244 -11.00 41.84 34.27
C LYS A 244 -10.12 42.17 35.50
N VAL A 245 -9.90 41.32 36.52
CA VAL A 245 -9.57 41.84 37.87
C VAL A 245 -8.47 41.08 38.66
N LYS A 246 -7.99 39.85 38.34
CA LYS A 246 -6.94 39.17 39.20
C LYS A 246 -6.09 38.03 38.55
N PHE A 247 -4.83 37.83 38.99
CA PHE A 247 -3.74 37.00 38.38
C PHE A 247 -3.39 35.67 39.14
N SER A 248 -2.78 34.63 38.49
CA SER A 248 -2.42 33.31 39.09
C SER A 248 -1.22 32.54 38.46
N GLN A 249 -0.44 31.82 39.31
CA GLN A 249 0.87 31.18 39.03
C GLN A 249 0.83 29.69 38.58
N ASP A 250 -0.24 28.96 38.89
CA ASP A 250 -0.41 27.53 38.54
C ASP A 250 -0.37 27.27 37.02
N ILE A 251 -0.67 28.31 36.24
CA ILE A 251 -0.64 28.30 34.78
C ILE A 251 0.81 28.27 34.26
N GLU A 252 1.80 28.70 35.06
CA GLU A 252 3.22 28.72 34.68
C GLU A 252 3.93 27.38 34.94
N ASP A 253 3.52 26.62 35.95
CA ASP A 253 4.21 25.36 36.33
C ASP A 253 4.00 24.24 35.30
N ARG A 254 2.86 24.26 34.61
CA ARG A 254 2.53 23.29 33.54
C ARG A 254 3.38 23.45 32.27
N ILE A 255 4.05 24.59 32.12
CA ILE A 255 4.95 24.86 30.99
C ILE A 255 6.30 24.16 31.21
N ARG A 256 6.79 24.11 32.45
CA ARG A 256 8.08 23.48 32.79
C ARG A 256 8.07 21.97 32.67
N GLU A 257 6.94 21.32 32.95
CA GLU A 257 6.85 19.86 32.86
C GLU A 257 7.00 19.33 31.43
N GLN A 258 6.60 20.12 30.43
CA GLN A 258 6.70 19.74 29.01
C GLN A 258 8.12 19.90 28.44
N GLU A 259 8.93 20.80 28.99
CA GLU A 259 10.31 21.04 28.55
C GLU A 259 11.24 19.88 28.96
N ILE A 260 10.96 19.23 30.09
CA ILE A 260 11.74 18.11 30.65
C ILE A 260 11.51 16.80 29.85
N GLU A 261 10.31 16.60 29.31
CA GLU A 261 9.96 15.43 28.51
C GLU A 261 10.62 15.47 27.10
N LEU A 262 10.79 16.67 26.55
CA LEU A 262 11.40 16.93 25.25
C LEU A 262 12.90 16.59 25.22
N GLU A 263 13.64 16.91 26.28
CA GLU A 263 15.08 16.60 26.39
C GLU A 263 15.35 15.09 26.46
N ARG A 264 14.44 14.32 27.08
CA ARG A 264 14.55 12.87 27.20
C ARG A 264 14.36 12.14 25.87
N TYR A 265 13.57 12.70 24.97
CA TYR A 265 13.27 12.15 23.65
C TYR A 265 14.41 12.39 22.65
N ILE A 266 15.06 13.55 22.72
CA ILE A 266 16.20 13.93 21.88
C ILE A 266 17.42 13.04 22.16
N GLY A 267 17.60 12.58 23.40
CA GLY A 267 18.68 11.66 23.79
C GLY A 267 18.57 10.26 23.16
N GLN A 268 17.36 9.75 22.89
CA GLN A 268 17.15 8.40 22.35
C GLN A 268 17.15 8.36 20.81
N TYR A 269 17.00 9.51 20.15
CA TYR A 269 16.95 9.64 18.69
C TYR A 269 18.35 9.57 18.03
N ASN A 270 19.38 10.06 18.70
CA ASN A 270 20.72 10.21 18.12
C ASN A 270 21.51 8.89 18.03
N GLU A 271 21.23 7.89 18.88
CA GLU A 271 21.87 6.55 18.81
C GLU A 271 21.38 5.70 17.63
N ARG A 272 20.22 6.00 17.03
CA ARG A 272 19.61 5.20 15.95
C ARG A 272 19.94 5.68 14.53
N CYS A 273 20.60 6.82 14.35
CA CYS A 273 20.74 7.48 13.05
C CYS A 273 21.83 6.89 12.12
N GLU A 274 22.89 6.28 12.62
CA GLU A 274 24.05 5.93 11.77
C GLU A 274 23.83 4.69 10.88
N PHE A 275 23.01 3.73 11.30
CA PHE A 275 22.69 2.53 10.51
C PHE A 275 21.72 2.80 9.36
N PHE A 276 20.78 3.74 9.53
CA PHE A 276 19.79 4.11 8.51
C PHE A 276 20.38 4.92 7.35
N ASN A 277 21.52 5.59 7.55
CA ASN A 277 22.01 6.62 6.63
C ASN A 277 22.45 6.11 5.24
N SER A 278 22.98 4.89 5.09
CA SER A 278 23.43 4.37 3.78
C SER A 278 22.28 4.00 2.84
N TYR A 279 21.28 3.27 3.33
CA TYR A 279 20.07 2.91 2.58
C TYR A 279 19.15 4.12 2.35
N LEU A 280 19.05 5.02 3.34
CA LEU A 280 18.34 6.28 3.19
C LEU A 280 18.97 7.17 2.12
N ASN A 281 20.29 7.14 1.91
CA ASN A 281 20.92 7.99 0.89
C ASN A 281 20.49 7.61 -0.54
N THR A 282 20.35 6.31 -0.84
CA THR A 282 19.80 5.84 -2.14
C THR A 282 18.32 6.14 -2.28
N LEU A 283 17.51 5.93 -1.22
CA LEU A 283 16.09 6.27 -1.25
C LEU A 283 15.85 7.79 -1.33
N LYS A 284 16.67 8.61 -0.65
CA LYS A 284 16.66 10.08 -0.75
C LYS A 284 17.01 10.51 -2.17
N TYR A 285 17.98 9.85 -2.82
CA TYR A 285 18.32 10.09 -4.22
C TYR A 285 17.13 9.79 -5.15
N PHE A 286 16.54 8.60 -5.06
CA PHE A 286 15.37 8.23 -5.87
C PHE A 286 14.18 9.16 -5.62
N ASN A 287 13.90 9.52 -4.36
CA ASN A 287 12.84 10.46 -4.00
C ASN A 287 13.07 11.84 -4.64
N ASN A 288 14.31 12.36 -4.61
CA ASN A 288 14.63 13.65 -5.23
C ASN A 288 14.48 13.60 -6.76
N VAL A 289 14.85 12.50 -7.41
CA VAL A 289 14.67 12.29 -8.85
C VAL A 289 13.18 12.20 -9.23
N ILE A 290 12.38 11.47 -8.44
CA ILE A 290 10.93 11.36 -8.62
C ILE A 290 10.26 12.72 -8.44
N LYS A 291 10.59 13.47 -7.38
CA LYS A 291 10.06 14.83 -7.15
C LYS A 291 10.36 15.80 -8.30
N ASN A 292 11.58 15.74 -8.86
CA ASN A 292 11.98 16.55 -10.02
C ASN A 292 11.28 16.15 -11.34
N SER A 293 10.68 14.95 -11.37
CA SER A 293 10.06 14.36 -12.56
C SER A 293 8.53 14.36 -12.51
N ALA A 294 7.94 14.52 -11.33
CA ALA A 294 6.50 14.54 -11.12
C ALA A 294 5.85 15.71 -11.86
N GLN A 295 4.77 15.42 -12.60
CA GLN A 295 3.91 16.47 -13.17
C GLN A 295 2.95 16.98 -12.10
N GLU A 296 2.73 18.30 -12.06
CA GLU A 296 1.73 18.89 -11.17
C GLU A 296 0.33 18.36 -11.52
N LYS A 297 -0.46 17.99 -10.49
CA LYS A 297 -1.88 17.70 -10.68
C LYS A 297 -2.54 18.98 -11.19
N LYS A 298 -2.99 19.01 -12.44
CA LYS A 298 -3.98 20.00 -12.86
C LYS A 298 -5.21 19.76 -11.98
N HIS A 299 -5.58 20.73 -11.15
CA HIS A 299 -6.88 20.73 -10.49
C HIS A 299 -7.95 20.61 -11.58
N GLN A 300 -8.60 19.45 -11.63
CA GLN A 300 -9.87 19.21 -12.31
C GLN A 300 -10.89 18.89 -11.22
#